data_AF-A0A022QU13-F1
#
_entry.id   AF-A0A022QU13-F1
#
_cell.length_a   1.000
_cell.length_b   1.000
_cell.length_c   1.000
_cell.angle_alpha   90.00
_cell.angle_beta   90.00
_cell.angle_gamma   90.00
#
_symmetry.space_group_name_H-M   'P 1'
#
loop_
_entity.id
_entity.type
_entity.pdbx_description
1 polymer ?
#
loop_
_entity_poly.entity_id
_entity_poly.type
_entity_poly.pdbx_seq_one_letter_code
_entity_poly.pdbx_strand_id
1 'polypeptide(L)'
;MGTSDILLPLSLLIGITIIPFAYGWGYDGHIAICRIAQPLHVGFTSDKGGNTIRVTWFTRKQVLHHVWDTDLIRTDEGGFNASLLNNFIKKIEQEITENKWRYQVNRWEACSNNQTTCPNIYAAESIKAACDWAYKG
;
A
#
# COMPACT_ATOMS: atom_id res chain seq x y z
N MET A 1 -7.62 -38.22 -50.59
CA MET A 1 -7.70 -38.03 -49.13
C MET A 1 -6.36 -37.50 -48.67
N GLY A 2 -6.16 -36.19 -48.79
CA GLY A 2 -5.01 -35.50 -48.21
C GLY A 2 -5.48 -34.86 -46.92
N THR A 3 -4.98 -35.34 -45.78
CA THR A 3 -5.18 -34.68 -44.49
C THR A 3 -4.01 -33.73 -44.27
N SER A 4 -4.19 -32.49 -44.72
CA SER A 4 -3.55 -31.34 -44.06
C SER A 4 -4.00 -31.29 -42.58
N ASP A 5 -3.24 -30.55 -41.78
CA ASP A 5 -3.63 -30.06 -40.44
C ASP A 5 -3.15 -30.87 -39.22
N ILE A 6 -1.83 -30.90 -39.01
CA ILE A 6 -1.25 -30.91 -37.66
C ILE A 6 -0.19 -29.81 -37.57
N LEU A 7 -0.67 -28.56 -37.51
CA LEU A 7 0.08 -27.43 -36.96
C LEU A 7 -0.85 -26.75 -35.96
N LEU A 8 -0.91 -27.29 -34.73
CA LEU A 8 -1.41 -26.53 -33.60
C LEU A 8 -0.42 -25.39 -33.34
N PRO A 9 -0.81 -24.11 -33.52
CA PRO A 9 0.14 -23.02 -33.39
C PRO A 9 0.54 -22.88 -31.92
N LEU A 10 1.84 -22.74 -31.68
CA LEU A 10 2.46 -22.41 -30.39
C LEU A 10 1.95 -21.09 -29.77
N SER A 11 0.98 -20.41 -30.39
CA SER A 11 0.45 -19.11 -29.99
C SER A 11 -0.48 -19.17 -28.77
N LEU A 12 -0.88 -20.34 -28.27
CA LEU A 12 -1.73 -20.45 -27.09
C LEU A 12 -0.98 -20.42 -25.75
N LEU A 13 0.36 -20.34 -25.74
CA LEU A 13 1.16 -20.28 -24.51
C LEU A 13 1.59 -18.87 -24.08
N ILE A 14 1.26 -17.83 -24.87
CA ILE A 14 1.59 -16.43 -24.52
C ILE A 14 0.44 -15.79 -23.69
N GLY A 15 -0.70 -16.46 -23.55
CA GLY A 15 -1.89 -15.93 -22.86
C GLY A 15 -1.95 -16.15 -21.34
N ILE A 16 -0.92 -16.74 -20.71
CA ILE A 16 -0.92 -17.04 -19.25
C ILE A 16 -0.07 -16.04 -18.44
N THR A 17 0.56 -15.03 -19.08
CA THR A 17 1.41 -14.05 -18.36
C THR A 17 0.69 -12.80 -17.89
N ILE A 18 -0.64 -12.76 -17.92
CA ILE A 18 -1.41 -11.72 -17.22
C ILE A 18 -2.28 -12.47 -16.23
N ILE A 19 -1.71 -12.74 -15.06
CA ILE A 19 -2.51 -13.00 -13.88
C ILE A 19 -2.76 -11.61 -13.27
N PRO A 20 -3.90 -10.93 -13.51
CA PRO A 20 -4.28 -9.82 -12.65
C PRO A 20 -5.03 -10.42 -11.46
N PHE A 21 -4.37 -11.23 -10.62
CA PHE A 21 -4.96 -11.64 -9.33
C PHE A 21 -4.56 -10.64 -8.26
N ALA A 22 -5.01 -9.41 -8.45
CA ALA A 22 -5.13 -8.44 -7.38
C ALA A 22 -6.44 -7.65 -7.49
N TYR A 23 -7.50 -8.24 -8.05
CA TYR A 23 -8.85 -7.72 -7.83
C TYR A 23 -9.40 -8.27 -6.52
N GLY A 24 -9.18 -7.50 -5.46
CA GLY A 24 -10.12 -7.45 -4.34
C GLY A 24 -10.00 -8.58 -3.33
N TRP A 25 -9.03 -8.46 -2.43
CA TRP A 25 -9.41 -8.57 -1.02
C TRP A 25 -10.56 -7.57 -0.85
N GLY A 26 -11.80 -8.05 -0.69
CA GLY A 26 -13.00 -7.19 -0.63
C GLY A 26 -12.86 -6.03 0.37
N TYR A 27 -13.87 -5.17 0.48
CA TYR A 27 -13.79 -3.95 1.31
C TYR A 27 -13.06 -4.13 2.66
N ASP A 28 -13.36 -5.20 3.40
CA ASP A 28 -12.72 -5.50 4.70
C ASP A 28 -11.22 -5.77 4.61
N GLY A 29 -10.79 -6.50 3.57
CA GLY A 29 -9.38 -6.84 3.38
C GLY A 29 -8.55 -5.64 2.91
N HIS A 30 -9.12 -4.78 2.08
CA HIS A 30 -8.51 -3.49 1.73
C HIS A 30 -8.29 -2.65 3.00
N ILE A 31 -9.33 -2.50 3.83
CA ILE A 31 -9.23 -1.76 5.09
C ILE A 31 -8.21 -2.39 6.04
N ALA A 32 -8.16 -3.72 6.14
CA ALA A 32 -7.18 -4.41 6.98
C ALA A 32 -5.73 -4.09 6.56
N ILE A 33 -5.42 -4.15 5.26
CA ILE A 33 -4.08 -3.83 4.74
C ILE A 33 -3.74 -2.36 4.96
N CYS A 34 -4.64 -1.43 4.63
CA CYS A 34 -4.44 0.01 4.86
C CYS A 34 -4.21 0.32 6.34
N ARG A 35 -4.90 -0.37 7.26
CA ARG A 35 -4.69 -0.21 8.70
C ARG A 35 -3.32 -0.72 9.15
N ILE A 36 -2.85 -1.84 8.62
CA ILE A 36 -1.52 -2.36 8.96
C ILE A 36 -0.44 -1.43 8.41
N ALA A 37 -0.61 -0.92 7.19
CA ALA A 37 0.34 -0.05 6.52
C ALA A 37 0.50 1.34 7.19
N GLN A 38 -0.44 1.75 8.05
CA GLN A 38 -0.28 2.94 8.88
C GLN A 38 0.73 2.61 10.01
N PRO A 39 1.90 3.29 10.07
CA PRO A 39 2.99 2.87 10.96
C PRO A 39 2.63 2.81 12.46
N LEU A 40 1.91 3.81 12.95
CA LEU A 40 1.50 3.94 14.34
C LEU A 40 0.34 3.01 14.75
N HIS A 41 -0.37 2.39 13.80
CA HIS A 41 -1.30 1.29 14.08
C HIS A 41 -0.57 -0.01 14.50
N VAL A 42 0.73 -0.12 14.20
CA VAL A 42 1.63 -1.19 14.68
C VAL A 42 2.65 -0.61 15.68
N GLY A 43 2.35 0.53 16.30
CA GLY A 43 3.22 1.23 17.24
C GLY A 43 3.24 0.66 18.67
N PHE A 44 3.87 1.37 19.60
CA PHE A 44 4.01 0.91 20.97
C PHE A 44 2.68 0.94 21.74
N THR A 45 2.47 -0.05 22.61
CA THR A 45 1.28 -0.11 23.45
C THR A 45 1.32 0.92 24.58
N SER A 46 2.51 1.29 25.05
CA SER A 46 2.73 2.25 26.14
C SER A 46 2.19 3.64 25.85
N ASP A 47 2.17 4.05 24.58
CA ASP A 47 1.66 5.35 24.13
C ASP A 47 0.38 5.25 23.30
N LYS A 48 -0.21 4.05 23.24
CA LYS A 48 -1.39 3.72 22.43
C LYS A 48 -1.17 4.07 20.95
N GLY A 49 -0.01 3.74 20.39
CA GLY A 49 0.36 4.07 19.02
C GLY A 49 0.56 5.57 18.82
N GLY A 50 1.16 6.27 19.78
CA GLY A 50 1.38 7.72 19.72
C GLY A 50 0.15 8.58 20.02
N ASN A 51 -0.98 8.00 20.45
CA ASN A 51 -2.17 8.76 20.86
C ASN A 51 -1.94 9.55 22.17
N THR A 52 -1.00 9.13 23.01
CA THR A 52 -0.64 9.88 24.23
C THR A 52 0.51 10.86 24.01
N ILE A 53 1.12 10.89 22.84
CA ILE A 53 2.21 11.82 22.49
C ILE A 53 1.60 13.09 21.92
N ARG A 54 1.69 14.19 22.69
CA ARG A 54 1.20 15.50 22.26
C ARG A 54 2.29 16.25 21.50
N VAL A 55 1.92 16.79 20.35
CA VAL A 55 2.81 17.54 19.46
C VAL A 55 2.14 18.84 19.01
N THR A 56 2.92 19.72 18.41
CA THR A 56 2.41 20.90 17.71
C THR A 56 2.67 20.72 16.23
N TRP A 57 1.59 20.55 15.45
CA TRP A 57 1.64 20.48 14.00
C TRP A 57 1.43 21.89 13.43
N PHE A 58 2.51 22.52 12.98
CA PHE A 58 2.58 23.95 12.64
C PHE A 58 2.13 24.84 13.81
N THR A 59 0.90 25.34 13.76
CA THR A 59 0.31 26.21 14.80
C THR A 59 -0.71 25.51 15.67
N ARG A 60 -1.06 24.25 15.37
CA ARG A 60 -2.15 23.51 16.03
C ARG A 60 -1.62 22.43 16.94
N LYS A 61 -2.20 22.33 18.15
CA LYS A 61 -1.95 21.19 19.05
C LYS A 61 -2.59 19.94 18.46
N GLN A 62 -1.83 18.85 18.40
CA GLN A 62 -2.27 17.55 17.89
C GLN A 62 -1.66 16.41 18.71
N VAL A 63 -2.10 15.19 18.41
CA VAL A 63 -1.44 13.95 18.87
C VAL A 63 -0.69 13.33 17.70
N LEU A 64 0.45 12.68 17.98
CA LEU A 64 1.32 12.13 16.93
C LEU A 64 0.56 11.15 16.02
N HIS A 65 -0.32 10.32 16.60
CA HIS A 65 -1.17 9.41 15.82
C HIS A 65 -1.99 10.11 14.74
N HIS A 66 -2.68 11.20 15.12
CA HIS A 66 -3.52 11.99 14.22
C HIS A 66 -2.70 12.69 13.14
N VAL A 67 -1.45 13.08 13.45
CA VAL A 67 -0.55 13.65 12.45
C VAL A 67 -0.31 12.67 11.32
N TRP A 68 -0.04 11.40 11.64
CA TRP A 68 0.19 10.35 10.65
C TRP A 68 -1.09 9.89 9.93
N ASP A 69 -2.21 9.79 10.64
CA ASP A 69 -3.49 9.38 10.03
C ASP A 69 -4.04 10.41 9.04
N THR A 70 -3.86 11.70 9.31
CA THR A 70 -4.66 12.74 8.67
C THR A 70 -3.86 13.98 8.34
N ASP A 71 -3.16 14.58 9.29
CA ASP A 71 -2.60 15.92 9.06
C ASP A 71 -1.48 15.92 8.03
N LEU A 72 -0.63 14.89 7.99
CA LEU A 72 0.45 14.77 7.03
C LEU A 72 -0.07 14.78 5.59
N ILE A 73 -0.97 13.84 5.26
CA ILE A 73 -1.56 13.71 3.91
C ILE A 73 -2.39 14.95 3.58
N ARG A 74 -3.19 15.45 4.53
CA ARG A 74 -4.03 16.63 4.32
C ARG A 74 -3.19 17.88 4.03
N THR A 75 -2.05 18.04 4.69
CA THR A 75 -1.15 19.16 4.45
C THR A 75 -0.49 19.06 3.09
N ASP A 76 -0.03 17.86 2.70
CA ASP A 76 0.65 17.64 1.41
C ASP A 76 -0.31 17.79 0.21
N GLU A 77 -1.50 17.20 0.28
CA GLU A 77 -2.50 17.25 -0.80
C GLU A 77 -3.42 18.48 -0.73
N GLY A 78 -3.28 19.34 0.29
CA GLY A 78 -4.04 20.58 0.42
C GLY A 78 -5.52 20.40 0.82
N GLY A 79 -5.89 19.25 1.38
CA GLY A 79 -7.26 18.94 1.80
C GLY A 79 -7.76 17.58 1.31
N PHE A 80 -9.04 17.30 1.57
CA PHE A 80 -9.72 16.13 1.03
C PHE A 80 -11.00 16.56 0.31
N ASN A 81 -11.04 16.38 -1.00
CA ASN A 81 -12.23 16.48 -1.82
C ASN A 81 -12.10 15.54 -3.03
N ALA A 82 -13.18 15.33 -3.76
CA ALA A 82 -13.20 14.38 -4.88
C ALA A 82 -12.13 14.66 -5.95
N SER A 83 -11.89 15.94 -6.28
CA SER A 83 -10.88 16.31 -7.28
C SER A 83 -9.46 16.07 -6.79
N LEU A 84 -9.14 16.47 -5.55
CA LEU A 84 -7.83 16.25 -4.94
C LEU A 84 -7.55 14.75 -4.78
N LEU A 85 -8.53 13.98 -4.33
CA LEU A 85 -8.42 12.53 -4.20
C LEU A 85 -8.12 11.88 -5.56
N ASN A 86 -8.85 12.26 -6.61
CA ASN A 86 -8.61 11.72 -7.95
C ASN A 86 -7.21 12.08 -8.46
N ASN A 87 -6.71 13.28 -8.16
CA ASN A 87 -5.35 13.68 -8.54
C ASN A 87 -4.30 12.89 -7.76
N PHE A 88 -4.51 12.68 -6.47
CA PHE A 88 -3.60 11.90 -5.64
C PHE A 88 -3.52 10.44 -6.10
N ILE A 89 -4.68 9.83 -6.40
CA ILE A 89 -4.76 8.47 -6.99
C ILE A 89 -3.95 8.42 -8.29
N LYS A 90 -4.18 9.36 -9.22
CA LYS A 90 -3.44 9.40 -10.49
C LYS A 90 -1.94 9.53 -10.31
N LYS A 91 -1.48 10.36 -9.37
CA LYS A 91 -0.05 10.49 -9.05
C LYS A 91 0.51 9.15 -8.57
N ILE A 92 -0.17 8.48 -7.64
CA ILE A 92 0.26 7.17 -7.13
C ILE A 92 0.28 6.14 -8.26
N GLU A 93 -0.76 6.08 -9.08
CA GLU A 93 -0.84 5.20 -10.25
C GLU A 93 0.36 5.41 -11.16
N GLN A 94 0.67 6.65 -11.54
CA GLN A 94 1.85 6.99 -12.35
C GLN A 94 3.17 6.57 -11.69
N GLU A 95 3.32 6.76 -10.38
CA GLU A 95 4.53 6.35 -9.69
C GLU A 95 4.74 4.83 -9.67
N ILE A 96 3.64 4.08 -9.60
CA ILE A 96 3.59 2.62 -9.59
C ILE A 96 3.78 2.05 -11.00
N THR A 97 3.16 2.63 -12.03
CA THR A 97 3.17 2.06 -13.39
C THR A 97 4.36 2.54 -14.22
N GLU A 98 4.79 3.78 -14.06
CA GLU A 98 5.69 4.45 -14.98
C GLU A 98 7.00 4.90 -14.34
N ASN A 99 7.01 5.26 -13.04
CA ASN A 99 8.15 5.91 -12.40
C ASN A 99 8.84 5.03 -11.33
N LYS A 100 9.08 5.62 -10.14
CA LYS A 100 10.05 5.18 -9.14
C LYS A 100 9.73 3.81 -8.54
N TRP A 101 8.46 3.41 -8.53
CA TRP A 101 8.00 2.20 -7.86
C TRP A 101 7.74 1.03 -8.81
N ARG A 102 7.85 1.24 -10.12
CA ARG A 102 7.56 0.21 -11.14
C ARG A 102 8.23 -1.14 -10.88
N TYR A 103 9.49 -1.12 -10.48
CA TYR A 103 10.25 -2.35 -10.22
C TYR A 103 10.04 -2.94 -8.81
N GLN A 104 9.38 -2.20 -7.93
CA GLN A 104 9.12 -2.62 -6.55
C GLN A 104 7.79 -3.35 -6.40
N VAL A 105 6.81 -3.10 -7.28
CA VAL A 105 5.47 -3.71 -7.23
C VAL A 105 5.55 -5.23 -7.15
N ASN A 106 6.36 -5.87 -7.99
CA ASN A 106 6.54 -7.32 -7.97
C ASN A 106 7.01 -7.85 -6.61
N ARG A 107 7.76 -7.05 -5.84
CA ARG A 107 8.17 -7.42 -4.49
C ARG A 107 7.08 -7.20 -3.45
N TRP A 108 6.23 -6.18 -3.63
CA TRP A 108 5.09 -5.92 -2.76
C TRP A 108 3.99 -6.98 -2.91
N GLU A 109 3.81 -7.47 -4.14
CA GLU A 109 2.85 -8.55 -4.46
C GLU A 109 3.36 -9.94 -4.06
N ALA A 110 4.67 -10.10 -3.87
CA ALA A 110 5.28 -11.38 -3.54
C ALA A 110 4.95 -11.82 -2.11
N CYS A 111 4.24 -12.94 -1.98
CA CYS A 111 4.03 -13.64 -0.72
C CYS A 111 4.43 -15.11 -0.89
N SER A 112 5.26 -15.62 0.04
CA SER A 112 5.86 -16.96 -0.06
C SER A 112 4.94 -18.05 0.50
N ASN A 113 5.34 -19.32 0.31
CA ASN A 113 4.75 -20.49 0.99
C ASN A 113 3.27 -20.76 0.67
N ASN A 114 2.80 -20.43 -0.55
CA ASN A 114 1.42 -20.65 -0.98
C ASN A 114 0.38 -19.99 -0.05
N GLN A 115 0.79 -18.93 0.67
CA GLN A 115 -0.09 -18.16 1.54
C GLN A 115 -0.89 -17.16 0.73
N THR A 116 -2.15 -16.94 1.13
CA THR A 116 -3.02 -15.94 0.49
C THR A 116 -2.56 -14.51 0.78
N THR A 117 -1.91 -14.27 1.93
CA THR A 117 -1.40 -12.96 2.35
C THR A 117 -0.26 -13.10 3.35
N CYS A 118 0.58 -12.06 3.41
CA CYS A 118 1.74 -11.97 4.28
C CYS A 118 1.64 -10.76 5.24
N PRO A 119 0.62 -10.67 6.12
CA PRO A 119 0.39 -9.51 6.98
C PRO A 119 1.51 -9.27 7.98
N ASN A 120 2.25 -10.31 8.35
CA ASN A 120 3.44 -10.22 9.19
C ASN A 120 4.55 -9.39 8.53
N ILE A 121 4.70 -9.45 7.21
CA ILE A 121 5.69 -8.64 6.47
C ILE A 121 5.27 -7.16 6.55
N TYR A 122 4.02 -6.85 6.21
CA TYR A 122 3.50 -5.49 6.26
C TYR A 122 3.60 -4.90 7.68
N ALA A 123 3.26 -5.69 8.71
CA ALA A 123 3.36 -5.26 10.09
C ALA A 123 4.82 -4.98 10.51
N ALA A 124 5.76 -5.84 10.11
CA ALA A 124 7.19 -5.66 10.40
C ALA A 124 7.77 -4.39 9.74
N GLU A 125 7.38 -4.13 8.49
CA GLU A 125 7.75 -2.91 7.77
C GLU A 125 7.13 -1.66 8.43
N SER A 126 5.89 -1.77 8.91
CA SER A 126 5.16 -0.66 9.53
C SER A 126 5.73 -0.26 10.89
N ILE A 127 6.08 -1.22 11.77
CA ILE A 127 6.78 -0.88 13.03
C ILE A 127 8.17 -0.31 12.75
N LYS A 128 8.88 -0.81 11.73
CA LYS A 128 10.17 -0.22 11.32
C LYS A 128 10.00 1.23 10.88
N ALA A 129 8.98 1.52 10.08
CA ALA A 129 8.67 2.89 9.67
C ALA A 129 8.27 3.77 10.86
N ALA A 130 7.53 3.24 11.83
CA ALA A 130 7.17 3.96 13.04
C ALA A 130 8.42 4.37 13.84
N CYS A 131 9.38 3.46 14.03
CA CYS A 131 10.64 3.75 14.72
C CYS A 131 11.53 4.72 13.95
N ASP A 132 11.69 4.50 12.63
CA ASP A 132 12.64 5.26 11.82
C ASP A 132 12.14 6.66 11.46
N TRP A 133 10.83 6.88 11.43
CA TRP A 133 10.22 8.12 10.93
C TRP A 133 9.19 8.74 11.86
N ALA A 134 8.30 7.95 12.49
CA ALA A 134 7.20 8.52 13.26
C ALA A 134 7.62 8.98 14.66
N TYR A 135 8.32 8.11 15.39
CA TYR A 135 8.80 8.41 16.74
C TYR A 135 10.15 9.12 16.76
N LYS A 136 10.84 9.16 15.60
CA LYS A 136 12.16 9.77 15.49
C LYS A 136 12.02 11.30 15.50
N GLY A 137 12.46 11.92 16.59
CA GLY A 137 12.59 13.37 16.76
C GLY A 137 13.97 13.88 16.39
#